data_AF-A0A0J8E9N6-F1
#
_entry.id   AF-A0A0J8E9N6-F1
#
_cell.length_a   1.000
_cell.length_b   1.000
_cell.length_c   1.000
_cell.angle_alpha   90.00
_cell.angle_beta   90.00
_cell.angle_gamma   90.00
#
_symmetry.space_group_name_H-M   'P 1'
#
loop_
_entity.id
_entity.type
_entity.pdbx_description
1 polymer ?
#
loop_
_entity_poly.entity_id
_entity_poly.type
_entity_poly.pdbx_seq_one_letter_code
_entity_poly.pdbx_strand_id
1 'polypeptide(L)'
;MMAHEALACGETGDFCDLFHPCCGAYKCNKRSIFHSGTCIRDTNSGCSTLNQACGAGKICCGRNQCSGTFSGLCVGDDTIF
;
A
#
# COMPACT_ATOMS: atom_id res chain seq x y z
N MET A 1 23.40 13.15 -1.58
CA MET A 1 22.62 12.00 -1.07
C MET A 1 21.16 12.31 -1.40
N MET A 2 20.63 11.69 -2.44
CA MET A 2 19.28 11.99 -2.93
C MET A 2 18.30 11.20 -2.05
N ALA A 3 17.69 11.87 -1.08
CA ALA A 3 16.56 11.32 -0.35
C ALA A 3 15.42 11.19 -1.36
N HIS A 4 15.15 9.97 -1.80
CA HIS A 4 13.93 9.65 -2.52
C HIS A 4 12.77 10.10 -1.63
N GLU A 5 12.09 11.17 -2.03
CA GLU A 5 10.83 11.59 -1.43
C GLU A 5 9.89 10.40 -1.56
N ALA A 6 9.80 9.59 -0.50
CA ALA A 6 8.81 8.57 -0.36
C ALA A 6 7.48 9.31 -0.48
N LEU A 7 6.79 9.12 -1.61
CA LEU A 7 5.43 9.59 -1.79
C LEU A 7 4.63 8.97 -0.64
N ALA A 8 4.38 9.75 0.41
CA ALA A 8 3.84 9.29 1.69
C ALA A 8 2.38 8.91 1.50
N CYS A 9 2.15 7.70 0.99
CA CYS A 9 0.83 7.16 0.81
C CYS A 9 0.35 6.51 2.12
N GLY A 10 -0.93 6.65 2.44
CA GLY A 10 -1.52 6.12 3.68
C GLY A 10 -1.89 4.64 3.59
N GLU A 11 -1.78 3.90 4.71
CA GLU A 11 -2.19 2.50 4.84
C GLU A 11 -3.55 2.36 5.55
N THR A 12 -4.01 1.15 5.90
CA THR A 12 -5.31 0.99 6.58
C THR A 12 -5.41 1.87 7.82
N GLY A 13 -6.41 2.75 7.87
CA GLY A 13 -6.67 3.62 9.01
C GLY A 13 -5.94 4.96 8.94
N ASP A 14 -4.98 5.14 8.03
CA ASP A 14 -4.35 6.44 7.79
C ASP A 14 -5.35 7.42 7.20
N PHE A 15 -5.11 8.70 7.52
CA PHE A 15 -5.85 9.80 6.92
C PHE A 15 -5.55 9.88 5.42
N CYS A 16 -6.60 10.07 4.63
CA CYS A 16 -6.49 10.28 3.20
C CYS A 16 -7.31 11.47 2.73
N ASP A 17 -6.82 12.14 1.71
CA ASP A 17 -7.43 13.31 1.09
C ASP A 17 -6.98 13.43 -0.38
N LEU A 18 -7.40 14.47 -1.10
CA LEU A 18 -6.91 14.82 -2.43
C LEU A 18 -5.37 14.97 -2.47
N PHE A 19 -4.75 15.46 -1.40
CA PHE A 19 -3.30 15.67 -1.30
C PHE A 19 -2.55 14.50 -0.63
N HIS A 20 -3.27 13.63 0.10
CA HIS A 20 -2.71 12.50 0.83
C HIS A 20 -3.34 11.20 0.30
N PRO A 21 -2.82 10.64 -0.82
CA PRO A 21 -3.39 9.45 -1.42
C PRO A 21 -3.10 8.19 -0.57
N CYS A 22 -3.95 7.18 -0.72
CA CYS A 22 -3.68 5.87 -0.12
C CYS A 22 -2.69 5.08 -0.96
N CYS A 23 -1.93 4.18 -0.31
CA CYS A 23 -1.00 3.31 -1.03
C CYS A 23 -1.74 2.35 -1.96
N GLY A 24 -1.01 1.75 -2.90
CA GLY A 24 -1.56 0.76 -3.82
C GLY A 24 -2.36 -0.30 -3.08
N ALA A 25 -3.59 -0.53 -3.54
CA ALA A 25 -4.61 -1.40 -2.92
C ALA A 25 -5.31 -0.92 -1.65
N TYR A 26 -5.15 0.35 -1.32
CA TYR A 26 -5.99 1.04 -0.38
C TYR A 26 -6.77 2.10 -1.14
N LYS A 27 -8.05 2.22 -0.81
CA LYS A 27 -8.90 3.29 -1.32
C LYS A 27 -9.25 4.24 -0.20
N CYS A 28 -9.32 5.52 -0.52
CA CYS A 28 -9.77 6.50 0.43
C CYS A 28 -11.28 6.34 0.64
N ASN A 29 -11.69 5.92 1.85
CA ASN A 29 -13.09 5.85 2.23
C ASN A 29 -13.60 7.26 2.56
N LYS A 30 -13.95 8.01 1.53
CA LYS A 30 -14.43 9.40 1.65
C LYS A 30 -15.80 9.40 2.32
N ARG A 31 -15.84 9.74 3.62
CA ARG A 31 -17.09 9.82 4.40
C ARG A 31 -17.73 11.20 4.38
N SER A 32 -17.10 12.20 3.76
CA SER A 32 -17.57 13.59 3.81
C SER A 32 -17.34 14.36 2.52
N ILE A 33 -18.12 15.44 2.38
CA ILE A 33 -18.09 16.47 1.31
C ILE A 33 -16.70 17.09 1.06
N PHE A 34 -15.77 16.96 2.00
CA PHE A 34 -14.39 17.46 1.88
C PHE A 34 -13.45 16.50 1.14
N HIS A 35 -13.94 15.39 0.58
CA HIS A 35 -13.14 14.35 -0.06
C HIS A 35 -12.03 13.73 0.80
N SER A 36 -12.07 13.97 2.11
CA SER A 36 -11.20 13.39 3.11
C SER A 36 -11.83 12.15 3.75
N GLY A 37 -11.00 11.24 4.24
CA GLY A 37 -11.44 10.00 4.85
C GLY A 37 -10.30 9.23 5.47
N THR A 38 -10.51 7.92 5.59
CA THR A 38 -9.45 6.99 5.99
C THR A 38 -9.18 6.01 4.86
N CYS A 39 -7.92 5.67 4.68
CA CYS A 39 -7.53 4.59 3.79
C CYS A 39 -8.09 3.28 4.31
N ILE A 40 -8.82 2.58 3.46
CA ILE A 40 -9.31 1.24 3.73
C ILE A 40 -8.77 0.31 2.66
N ARG A 41 -8.51 -0.93 3.04
CA ARG A 41 -8.07 -1.95 2.10
C ARG A 41 -9.13 -2.14 1.02
N ASP A 42 -8.73 -2.03 -0.23
CA ASP A 42 -9.59 -2.34 -1.36
C ASP A 42 -9.53 -3.84 -1.63
N THR A 43 -10.61 -4.55 -1.28
CA THR A 43 -10.72 -6.01 -1.44
C THR A 43 -10.74 -6.46 -2.91
N ASN A 44 -10.97 -5.54 -3.85
CA ASN A 44 -10.92 -5.82 -5.29
C ASN A 44 -9.54 -5.55 -5.91
N SER A 45 -8.64 -4.90 -5.17
CA SER A 45 -7.30 -4.69 -5.64
C SER A 45 -6.59 -6.04 -5.61
N GLY A 46 -6.30 -6.59 -6.79
CA GLY A 46 -5.70 -7.92 -6.97
C GLY A 46 -4.26 -8.07 -6.44
N CYS A 47 -3.86 -7.21 -5.50
CA CYS A 47 -2.61 -7.26 -4.77
C CYS A 47 -2.62 -8.33 -3.67
N SER A 48 -1.43 -8.70 -3.23
CA SER A 48 -1.18 -9.64 -2.15
C SER A 48 -0.85 -8.89 -0.86
N THR A 49 -1.48 -9.27 0.25
CA THR A 49 -1.19 -8.66 1.57
C THR A 49 0.06 -9.20 2.21
N LEU A 50 0.47 -8.60 3.34
CA LEU A 50 1.52 -9.13 4.21
C LEU A 50 1.40 -10.65 4.39
N ASN A 51 2.51 -11.36 4.24
CA ASN A 51 2.63 -12.81 4.25
C ASN A 51 1.83 -13.56 3.18
N GLN A 52 1.31 -12.88 2.15
CA GLN A 52 0.80 -13.55 0.96
C GLN A 52 1.84 -13.61 -0.15
N ALA A 53 1.67 -14.61 -1.02
CA ALA A 53 2.53 -14.83 -2.17
C ALA A 53 2.51 -13.63 -3.13
N CYS A 54 3.68 -13.17 -3.54
CA CYS A 54 3.90 -12.16 -4.57
C CYS A 54 4.75 -12.73 -5.70
N GLY A 55 4.73 -12.08 -6.86
CA GLY A 55 5.35 -12.57 -8.09
C GLY A 55 4.33 -13.12 -9.10
N ALA A 56 4.81 -13.49 -10.29
CA ALA A 56 3.95 -13.96 -11.41
C ALA A 56 2.77 -13.01 -11.76
N GLY A 57 3.01 -11.69 -11.71
CA GLY A 57 2.00 -10.67 -11.99
C GLY A 57 1.19 -10.21 -10.77
N LYS A 58 1.46 -10.74 -9.57
CA LYS A 58 0.90 -10.26 -8.31
C LYS A 58 1.85 -9.26 -7.63
N ILE A 59 1.33 -8.07 -7.35
CA ILE A 59 2.01 -7.00 -6.62
C ILE A 59 1.62 -7.02 -5.14
N CYS A 60 2.49 -6.52 -4.28
CA CYS A 60 2.17 -6.38 -2.87
C CYS A 60 1.32 -5.14 -2.60
N CYS A 61 0.37 -5.25 -1.66
CA CYS A 61 -0.46 -4.12 -1.22
C CYS A 61 0.37 -3.18 -0.33
N GLY A 62 0.16 -1.88 -0.45
CA GLY A 62 0.72 -0.90 0.48
C GLY A 62 2.19 -0.60 0.25
N ARG A 63 2.92 -0.46 1.35
CA ARG A 63 4.38 -0.36 1.37
C ARG A 63 5.07 -1.72 1.45
N ASN A 64 4.32 -2.82 1.36
CA ASN A 64 4.90 -4.14 1.42
C ASN A 64 5.72 -4.40 0.15
N GLN A 65 6.88 -5.03 0.31
CA GLN A 65 7.75 -5.42 -0.79
C GLN A 65 7.69 -6.92 -1.00
N CYS A 66 7.95 -7.37 -2.23
CA CYS A 66 8.08 -8.80 -2.50
C CYS A 66 9.47 -9.26 -2.09
N SER A 67 9.58 -10.15 -1.10
CA SER A 67 10.87 -10.63 -0.57
C SER A 67 11.71 -11.42 -1.59
N GLY A 68 11.17 -11.76 -2.77
CA GLY A 68 11.86 -12.54 -3.80
C GLY A 68 11.83 -11.88 -5.17
N THR A 69 12.86 -12.13 -5.98
CA THR A 69 13.07 -11.48 -7.29
C THR A 69 12.04 -11.90 -8.36
N PHE A 70 11.54 -13.14 -8.28
CA PHE A 70 10.57 -13.71 -9.26
C PHE A 70 9.25 -14.11 -8.60
N SER A 71 9.34 -14.63 -7.38
CA SER A 71 8.23 -14.98 -6.51
C SER A 71 8.71 -14.99 -5.06
N GLY A 72 7.82 -14.65 -4.14
CA GLY A 72 8.14 -14.53 -2.72
C GLY A 72 6.90 -14.28 -1.88
N LEU A 73 7.10 -13.67 -0.72
CA LEU A 73 6.02 -13.18 0.14
C LEU A 73 6.07 -11.65 0.23
N CYS A 74 4.90 -11.04 0.36
CA CYS A 74 4.83 -9.63 0.71
C CYS A 74 5.27 -9.44 2.15
N VAL A 75 6.36 -8.73 2.32
CA VAL A 75 6.97 -8.42 3.60
C VAL A 75 6.90 -6.92 3.83
N GLY A 76 6.76 -6.51 5.09
CA GLY A 76 6.72 -5.09 5.45
C GLY A 76 8.09 -4.46 5.26
N ASP A 77 8.11 -3.15 5.01
CA ASP A 77 9.34 -2.36 4.87
C ASP A 77 10.28 -2.52 6.10
N ASP A 78 9.71 -2.73 7.29
CA ASP A 78 10.44 -3.00 8.55
C ASP A 78 11.18 -4.34 8.63
N THR A 79 10.97 -5.24 7.66
CA THR A 79 11.56 -6.61 7.70
C THR A 79 12.72 -6.81 6.73
N ILE A 80 13.17 -5.75 6.04
CA ILE A 80 14.34 -5.79 5.15
C ILE A 80 15.55 -5.27 5.94
N PHE A 81 16.15 -6.14 6.75
CA PHE A 81 17.45 -5.91 7.39
C PHE A 81 18.39 -7.10 7.12
#